data_AF-R4V202-F1
#
_entry.id   AF-R4V202-F1
#
_cell.length_a   1.000
_cell.length_b   1.000
_cell.length_c   1.000
_cell.angle_alpha   90.00
_cell.angle_beta   90.00
_cell.angle_gamma   90.00
#
_symmetry.space_group_name_H-M   'P 1'
#
loop_
_entity.id
_entity.type
_entity.pdbx_description
1 polymer ?
#
loop_
_entity_poly.entity_id
_entity_poly.type
_entity_poly.pdbx_seq_one_letter_code
_entity_poly.pdbx_strand_id
1 'polypeptide(L)'
;MITLNEELLKKVTVSRTFPWKTGSFLLLFAVVALLSYDIKKHGSFRSSSTGRFLNDIGALQYGEHAWARTKFYSDKSYRWAEANVPHYYKLVGDHAKPYLELAWDVYLVVGHQLHSMYENINAYIEEKMPAVIDWINVYAPGLLDKVKAHSTEAWEQVKQNALILWQFFLHYSYKGLEWVKANVFVGSLSPENLQKYSMEALNTTQVYAVWTYDWVCQKVQTLSKIQ
;
A
#
# COMPACT_ATOMS: atom_id res chain seq x y z
N MET A 1 25.44 -44.98 17.98
CA MET A 1 26.49 -43.95 17.82
C MET A 1 26.08 -42.75 16.95
N ILE A 2 24.91 -42.79 16.27
CA ILE A 2 24.42 -41.70 15.40
C ILE A 2 23.62 -40.65 16.20
N THR A 3 22.90 -41.07 17.25
CA THR A 3 22.03 -40.19 18.06
C THR A 3 22.79 -39.18 18.94
N LEU A 4 24.02 -39.51 19.36
CA LEU A 4 24.84 -38.62 20.21
C LEU A 4 25.33 -37.38 19.45
N ASN A 5 25.60 -37.51 18.15
CA ASN A 5 26.08 -36.40 17.34
C ASN A 5 24.99 -35.37 17.03
N GLU A 6 23.74 -35.81 16.87
CA GLU A 6 22.60 -34.92 16.62
C GLU A 6 22.25 -34.07 17.85
N GLU A 7 22.30 -34.64 19.06
CA GLU A 7 22.11 -33.88 20.30
C GLU A 7 23.22 -32.85 20.53
N LEU A 8 24.48 -33.21 20.26
CA LEU A 8 25.60 -32.29 20.36
C LEU A 8 25.48 -31.17 19.32
N LEU A 9 25.12 -31.47 18.08
CA LEU A 9 24.89 -30.46 17.04
C LEU A 9 23.74 -29.52 17.43
N LYS A 10 22.65 -30.04 17.99
CA LYS A 10 21.50 -29.23 18.47
C LYS A 10 21.88 -28.32 19.65
N LYS A 11 22.77 -28.78 20.54
CA LYS A 11 23.27 -27.97 21.67
C LYS A 11 24.21 -26.86 21.23
N VAL A 12 24.96 -27.06 20.14
CA VAL A 12 25.88 -26.06 19.55
C VAL A 12 25.15 -25.08 18.61
N THR A 13 24.01 -25.47 18.02
CA THR A 13 23.21 -24.61 17.12
C THR A 13 22.15 -23.74 17.79
N VAL A 14 22.00 -23.80 19.13
CA VAL A 14 21.30 -22.73 19.86
C VAL A 14 22.18 -21.48 19.85
N SER A 15 22.24 -20.82 18.69
CA SER A 15 22.73 -19.46 18.58
C SER A 15 21.75 -18.58 19.37
N ARG A 16 22.07 -18.32 20.62
CA ARG A 16 21.45 -17.25 21.40
C ARG A 16 21.87 -15.95 20.72
N THR A 17 21.15 -15.57 19.67
CA THR A 17 21.38 -14.31 18.97
C THR A 17 21.09 -13.20 19.97
N PHE A 18 22.12 -12.45 20.36
CA PHE A 18 21.94 -11.27 21.22
C PHE A 18 20.89 -10.37 20.56
N PRO A 19 19.84 -9.94 21.26
CA PRO A 19 18.73 -9.27 20.62
C PRO A 19 19.12 -7.81 20.33
N TRP A 20 19.91 -7.62 19.28
CA TRP A 20 20.54 -6.35 18.90
C TRP A 20 19.56 -5.19 18.77
N LYS A 21 18.30 -5.45 18.37
CA LYS A 21 17.26 -4.42 18.30
C LYS A 21 16.86 -3.90 19.68
N THR A 22 16.56 -4.77 20.65
CA THR A 22 16.26 -4.36 22.02
C THR A 22 17.50 -3.84 22.74
N GLY A 23 18.68 -4.43 22.52
CA GLY A 23 19.94 -3.92 23.04
C GLY A 23 20.25 -2.49 22.58
N SER A 24 20.07 -2.21 21.28
CA SER A 24 20.28 -0.86 20.71
C SER A 24 19.24 0.13 21.23
N PHE A 25 17.98 -0.28 21.37
CA PHE A 25 16.93 0.55 21.94
C PHE A 25 17.21 0.92 23.40
N LEU A 26 17.60 -0.08 24.21
CA LEU A 26 17.98 0.15 25.61
C LEU A 26 19.22 1.04 25.73
N LEU A 27 20.19 0.87 24.82
CA LEU A 27 21.38 1.73 24.76
C LEU A 27 21.01 3.18 24.44
N LEU A 28 20.13 3.42 23.46
CA LEU A 28 19.63 4.76 23.17
C LEU A 28 18.91 5.36 24.37
N PHE A 29 18.06 4.58 25.05
CA PHE A 29 17.36 5.03 26.23
C PHE A 29 18.33 5.39 27.38
N ALA A 30 19.37 4.58 27.58
CA ALA A 30 20.41 4.84 28.57
C ALA A 30 21.20 6.12 28.24
N VAL A 31 21.54 6.35 26.97
CA VAL A 31 22.21 7.59 26.53
C VAL A 31 21.32 8.80 26.78
N VAL A 32 20.04 8.74 26.43
CA VAL A 32 19.07 9.83 26.70
C VAL A 32 18.94 10.10 28.20
N ALA A 33 18.88 9.05 29.02
CA ALA A 33 18.81 9.18 30.47
C ALA A 33 20.06 9.83 31.06
N LEU A 34 21.25 9.42 30.61
CA LEU A 34 22.53 10.01 31.03
C LEU A 34 22.66 11.47 30.62
N LEU A 35 22.29 11.81 29.38
CA LEU A 35 22.27 13.19 28.89
C LEU A 35 21.30 14.05 29.70
N SER A 36 20.09 13.53 29.95
CA SER A 36 19.08 14.25 30.73
C SER A 36 19.54 14.50 32.17
N TYR A 37 20.22 13.52 32.77
CA TYR A 37 20.82 13.67 34.09
C TYR A 37 21.96 14.71 34.10
N ASP A 38 22.85 14.67 33.11
CA ASP A 38 23.96 15.62 32.95
C ASP A 38 23.45 17.06 32.75
N ILE A 39 22.43 17.23 31.91
CA ILE A 39 21.76 18.52 31.69
C ILE A 39 21.10 19.00 32.98
N LYS A 40 20.37 18.14 33.69
CA LYS A 40 19.70 18.51 34.95
C LYS A 40 20.71 18.92 36.02
N LYS A 41 21.86 18.26 36.09
CA LYS A 41 22.93 18.56 37.04
C LYS A 41 23.63 19.89 36.74
N HIS A 42 23.77 20.24 35.46
CA HIS A 42 24.52 21.42 35.04
C HIS A 42 23.64 22.59 34.54
N GLY A 43 22.32 22.44 34.55
CA GLY A 43 21.31 23.46 34.23
C GLY A 43 21.06 23.70 32.73
N SER A 44 21.99 23.33 31.84
CA SER A 44 21.81 23.43 30.39
C SER A 44 22.67 22.39 29.67
N PHE A 45 22.32 22.07 28.42
CA PHE A 45 23.14 21.18 27.59
C PHE A 45 24.53 21.76 27.31
N ARG A 46 24.62 23.08 27.07
CA ARG A 46 25.89 23.73 26.75
C ARG A 46 26.85 23.80 27.94
N SER A 47 26.31 23.85 29.16
CA SER A 47 27.07 23.80 30.41
C SER A 47 27.32 22.37 30.93
N SER A 48 26.75 21.36 30.27
CA SER A 48 26.92 19.95 30.62
C SER A 48 28.31 19.44 30.23
N SER A 49 28.76 18.36 30.86
CA SER A 49 30.06 17.79 30.54
C SER A 49 30.09 17.24 29.12
N THR A 50 28.97 16.65 28.67
CA THR A 50 28.82 16.19 27.28
C THR A 50 28.73 17.34 26.28
N GLY A 51 28.00 18.42 26.59
CA GLY A 51 27.90 19.57 25.68
C GLY A 51 29.21 20.34 25.53
N ARG A 52 30.00 20.47 26.60
CA ARG A 52 31.37 21.02 26.52
C ARG A 52 32.27 20.16 25.63
N PHE A 53 32.29 18.85 25.87
CA PHE A 53 33.06 17.92 25.05
C PHE A 53 32.69 18.00 23.57
N LEU A 54 31.39 18.04 23.24
CA LEU A 54 30.90 18.16 21.85
C LEU A 54 31.22 19.52 21.23
N ASN A 55 31.28 20.59 22.03
CA ASN A 55 31.69 21.90 21.58
C ASN A 55 33.21 21.96 21.31
N ASP A 56 34.02 21.33 22.17
CA ASP A 56 35.48 21.33 22.08
C ASP A 56 35.97 20.59 20.83
N ILE A 57 35.28 19.52 20.41
CA ILE A 57 35.57 18.80 19.17
C ILE A 57 34.89 19.42 17.92
N GLY A 58 34.18 20.55 18.08
CA GLY A 58 33.45 21.25 17.01
C GLY A 58 32.16 20.57 16.53
N ALA A 59 31.86 19.34 16.98
CA ALA A 59 30.69 18.57 16.57
C ALA A 59 29.36 19.25 16.91
N LEU A 60 29.31 20.04 17.99
CA LEU A 60 28.09 20.75 18.41
C LEU A 60 27.60 21.74 17.33
N GLN A 61 28.51 22.50 16.71
CA GLN A 61 28.16 23.51 15.71
C GLN A 61 27.61 22.86 14.42
N TYR A 62 28.23 21.77 13.97
CA TYR A 62 27.73 20.99 12.84
C TYR A 62 26.39 20.34 13.14
N GLY A 63 26.21 19.83 14.36
CA GLY A 63 24.94 19.27 14.84
C GLY A 63 23.82 20.31 14.88
N GLU A 64 24.08 21.51 15.40
CA GLU A 64 23.12 22.62 15.41
C GLU A 64 22.75 23.06 13.99
N HIS A 65 23.73 23.13 13.08
CA HIS A 65 23.48 23.50 11.68
C HIS A 65 22.66 22.43 10.95
N ALA A 66 22.99 21.15 11.14
CA ALA A 66 22.23 20.03 10.60
C ALA A 66 20.78 20.03 11.14
N TRP A 67 20.62 20.22 12.44
CA TRP A 67 19.31 20.29 13.09
C TRP A 67 18.46 21.45 12.57
N ALA A 68 19.07 22.63 12.38
CA ALA A 68 18.40 23.80 11.80
C ALA A 68 17.92 23.54 10.37
N ARG A 69 18.76 22.92 9.52
CA ARG A 69 18.36 22.52 8.16
C ARG A 69 17.23 21.50 8.17
N THR A 70 17.34 20.46 8.99
CA THR A 70 16.29 19.43 9.11
C THR A 70 14.97 20.04 9.53
N LYS A 71 14.96 20.93 10.54
CA LYS A 71 13.76 21.68 10.93
C LYS A 71 13.20 22.52 9.78
N PHE A 72 14.06 23.27 9.09
CA PHE A 72 13.64 24.10 7.96
C PHE A 72 12.98 23.29 6.84
N TYR A 73 13.59 22.17 6.44
CA TYR A 73 13.02 21.31 5.40
C TYR A 73 11.77 20.57 5.86
N SER A 74 11.70 20.18 7.13
CA SER A 74 10.52 19.55 7.72
C SER A 74 9.33 20.52 7.80
N ASP A 75 9.57 21.78 8.17
CA ASP A 75 8.52 22.81 8.17
C ASP A 75 8.05 23.10 6.75
N LYS A 76 9.00 23.23 5.81
CA LYS A 76 8.69 23.45 4.39
C LYS A 76 7.88 22.30 3.79
N SER A 77 8.22 21.04 4.08
CA SER A 77 7.49 19.88 3.59
C SER A 77 6.10 19.78 4.22
N TYR A 78 5.98 20.08 5.52
CA TYR A 78 4.70 20.14 6.21
C TYR A 78 3.77 21.18 5.58
N ARG A 79 4.25 22.41 5.38
CA ARG A 79 3.48 23.49 4.76
C ARG A 79 3.12 23.20 3.31
N TRP A 80 4.02 22.53 2.57
CA TRP A 80 3.71 22.06 1.22
C TRP A 80 2.60 21.00 1.26
N ALA A 81 2.65 20.04 2.17
CA ALA A 81 1.64 18.99 2.29
C ALA A 81 0.29 19.58 2.69
N GLU A 82 0.27 20.48 3.68
CA GLU A 82 -0.94 21.19 4.13
C GLU A 82 -1.60 21.97 2.98
N ALA A 83 -0.81 22.63 2.12
CA ALA A 83 -1.33 23.39 1.00
C ALA A 83 -1.79 22.50 -0.18
N ASN A 84 -1.08 21.42 -0.48
CA ASN A 84 -1.26 20.67 -1.73
C ASN A 84 -2.08 19.39 -1.58
N VAL A 85 -1.98 18.66 -0.46
CA VAL A 85 -2.71 17.40 -0.27
C VAL A 85 -4.23 17.59 -0.36
N PRO A 86 -4.84 18.61 0.29
CA PRO A 86 -6.29 18.84 0.16
C PRO A 86 -6.72 19.16 -1.28
N HIS A 87 -5.86 19.84 -2.06
CA HIS A 87 -6.14 20.18 -3.45
C HIS A 87 -6.18 18.92 -4.32
N TYR A 88 -5.20 18.03 -4.20
CA TYR A 88 -5.19 16.76 -4.94
C TYR A 88 -6.33 15.84 -4.52
N TYR A 89 -6.64 15.78 -3.22
CA TYR A 89 -7.78 15.02 -2.72
C TYR A 89 -9.10 15.51 -3.31
N LYS A 90 -9.32 16.84 -3.33
CA LYS A 90 -10.49 17.44 -3.98
C LYS A 90 -10.51 17.17 -5.48
N LEU A 91 -9.39 17.34 -6.18
CA LEU A 91 -9.34 17.11 -7.63
C LEU A 91 -9.72 15.69 -8.02
N VAL A 92 -9.23 14.69 -7.28
CA VAL A 92 -9.59 13.28 -7.49
C VAL A 92 -11.05 13.04 -7.13
N GLY A 93 -11.53 13.59 -6.01
CA GLY A 93 -12.92 13.48 -5.60
C GLY A 93 -13.88 14.10 -6.61
N ASP A 94 -13.63 15.33 -7.04
CA ASP A 94 -14.45 16.10 -7.97
C ASP A 94 -14.46 15.47 -9.37
N HIS A 95 -13.36 14.83 -9.79
CA HIS A 95 -13.35 14.06 -11.04
C HIS A 95 -14.05 12.71 -10.92
N ALA A 96 -13.85 11.96 -9.83
CA ALA A 96 -14.42 10.61 -9.69
C ALA A 96 -15.92 10.62 -9.38
N LYS A 97 -16.37 11.57 -8.56
CA LYS A 97 -17.76 11.70 -8.09
C LYS A 97 -18.80 11.71 -9.21
N PRO A 98 -18.71 12.55 -10.27
CA PRO A 98 -19.73 12.59 -11.31
C PRO A 98 -19.83 11.27 -12.08
N TYR A 99 -18.74 10.53 -12.25
CA TYR A 99 -18.79 9.21 -12.91
C TYR A 99 -19.46 8.16 -12.03
N LEU A 100 -19.20 8.19 -10.72
CA LEU A 100 -19.85 7.28 -9.77
C LEU A 100 -21.35 7.58 -9.65
N GLU A 101 -21.73 8.85 -9.58
CA GLU A 101 -23.13 9.29 -9.56
C GLU A 101 -23.83 8.90 -10.87
N LEU A 102 -23.21 9.17 -12.03
CA LEU A 102 -23.75 8.75 -13.33
C LEU A 102 -23.95 7.23 -13.42
N ALA A 103 -22.96 6.44 -12.99
CA ALA A 103 -23.06 5.00 -13.00
C ALA A 103 -24.21 4.50 -12.12
N TRP A 104 -24.40 5.13 -10.96
CA TRP A 104 -25.49 4.82 -10.05
C TRP A 104 -26.86 5.21 -10.62
N ASP A 105 -26.98 6.40 -11.21
CA ASP A 105 -28.22 6.87 -11.84
C ASP A 105 -28.61 5.99 -13.03
N VAL A 106 -27.64 5.63 -13.89
CA VAL A 106 -27.86 4.69 -15.00
C VAL A 106 -28.32 3.34 -14.48
N TYR A 107 -27.69 2.82 -13.42
CA TYR A 107 -28.10 1.56 -12.81
C TYR A 107 -29.54 1.61 -12.31
N LEU A 108 -29.94 2.69 -11.63
CA LEU A 108 -31.31 2.87 -11.15
C LEU A 108 -32.32 3.00 -12.29
N VAL A 109 -32.03 3.82 -13.30
CA VAL A 109 -32.93 4.05 -14.45
C VAL A 109 -33.09 2.76 -15.25
N VAL A 110 -31.99 2.08 -15.59
CA VAL A 110 -32.05 0.81 -16.32
C VAL A 110 -32.77 -0.25 -15.49
N GLY A 111 -32.47 -0.35 -14.19
CA GLY A 111 -33.14 -1.29 -13.29
C GLY A 111 -34.66 -1.07 -13.24
N HIS A 112 -35.09 0.18 -13.07
CA HIS A 112 -36.51 0.55 -13.08
C HIS A 112 -37.18 0.26 -14.43
N GLN A 113 -36.52 0.60 -15.54
CA GLN A 113 -37.05 0.35 -16.88
C GLN A 113 -37.20 -1.15 -17.14
N LEU A 114 -36.20 -1.96 -16.79
CA LEU A 114 -36.26 -3.42 -16.94
C LEU A 114 -37.38 -4.01 -16.08
N HIS A 115 -37.55 -3.53 -14.85
CA HIS A 115 -38.63 -3.97 -13.97
C HIS A 115 -40.01 -3.63 -14.55
N SER A 116 -40.23 -2.38 -14.99
CA SER A 116 -41.49 -1.96 -15.60
C SER A 116 -41.78 -2.71 -16.91
N MET A 117 -40.76 -2.95 -17.74
CA MET A 117 -40.91 -3.79 -18.93
C MET A 117 -41.29 -5.23 -18.57
N TYR A 118 -40.68 -5.80 -17.55
CA TYR A 118 -41.00 -7.14 -17.06
C TYR A 118 -42.45 -7.22 -16.58
N GLU A 119 -42.93 -6.26 -15.78
CA GLU A 119 -44.31 -6.20 -15.31
C GLU A 119 -45.31 -6.09 -16.46
N ASN A 120 -45.05 -5.20 -17.44
CA ASN A 120 -45.91 -5.03 -18.61
C ASN A 120 -45.99 -6.30 -19.47
N ILE A 121 -44.83 -6.93 -19.71
CA ILE A 121 -44.77 -8.19 -20.44
C ILE A 121 -45.52 -9.28 -19.68
N ASN A 122 -45.31 -9.39 -18.37
CA ASN A 122 -45.96 -10.40 -17.55
C ASN A 122 -47.49 -10.21 -17.53
N ALA A 123 -47.98 -8.97 -17.41
CA ALA A 123 -49.41 -8.67 -17.47
C ALA A 123 -50.02 -9.04 -18.84
N TYR A 124 -49.34 -8.70 -19.94
CA TYR A 124 -49.79 -9.06 -21.29
C TYR A 124 -49.80 -10.59 -21.51
N ILE A 125 -48.77 -11.25 -20.99
CA ILE A 125 -48.66 -12.71 -20.98
C ILE A 125 -49.84 -13.28 -20.20
N GLU A 126 -50.07 -12.89 -18.95
CA GLU A 126 -51.18 -13.40 -18.12
C GLU A 126 -52.55 -13.24 -18.79
N GLU A 127 -52.78 -12.12 -19.48
CA GLU A 127 -54.04 -11.88 -20.19
C GLU A 127 -54.21 -12.76 -21.45
N LYS A 128 -53.15 -12.91 -22.26
CA LYS A 128 -53.23 -13.58 -23.57
C LYS A 128 -52.84 -15.06 -23.56
N MET A 129 -52.12 -15.53 -22.54
CA MET A 129 -51.62 -16.90 -22.44
C MET A 129 -52.72 -17.94 -22.59
N PRO A 130 -53.87 -17.82 -21.90
CA PRO A 130 -54.90 -18.87 -21.94
C PRO A 130 -55.44 -19.12 -23.36
N ALA A 131 -55.75 -18.05 -24.10
CA ALA A 131 -56.25 -18.15 -25.47
C ALA A 131 -55.22 -18.76 -26.44
N VAL A 132 -53.93 -18.46 -26.24
CA VAL A 132 -52.84 -19.04 -27.03
C VAL A 132 -52.65 -20.53 -26.70
N ILE A 133 -52.72 -20.91 -25.42
CA ILE A 133 -52.64 -22.31 -24.98
C ILE A 133 -53.76 -23.15 -25.60
N ASP A 134 -54.99 -22.64 -25.56
CA ASP A 134 -56.15 -23.32 -26.13
C ASP A 134 -56.00 -23.50 -27.65
N TRP A 135 -55.56 -22.46 -28.37
CA TRP A 135 -55.29 -22.55 -29.80
C TRP A 135 -54.21 -23.59 -30.12
N ILE A 136 -53.09 -23.60 -29.39
CA ILE A 136 -52.00 -24.55 -29.63
C ILE A 136 -52.44 -25.98 -29.34
N ASN A 137 -53.21 -26.22 -28.27
CA ASN A 137 -53.69 -27.56 -27.92
C ASN A 137 -54.61 -28.15 -28.99
N VAL A 138 -55.37 -27.31 -29.71
CA VAL A 138 -56.27 -27.73 -30.80
C VAL A 138 -55.51 -28.05 -32.09
N TYR A 139 -54.55 -27.21 -32.48
CA TYR A 139 -53.90 -27.32 -33.79
C TYR A 139 -52.53 -28.03 -33.78
N ALA A 140 -51.85 -28.08 -32.63
CA ALA A 140 -50.50 -28.65 -32.49
C ALA A 140 -50.26 -29.27 -31.10
N PRO A 141 -50.93 -30.39 -30.75
CA PRO A 141 -50.79 -31.05 -29.46
C PRO A 141 -49.34 -31.52 -29.22
N GLY A 142 -48.84 -31.30 -28.00
CA GLY A 142 -47.47 -31.65 -27.58
C GLY A 142 -46.38 -30.63 -27.95
N LEU A 143 -46.72 -29.54 -28.66
CA LEU A 143 -45.77 -28.45 -28.92
C LEU A 143 -45.39 -27.70 -27.63
N LEU A 144 -46.36 -27.45 -26.74
CA LEU A 144 -46.13 -26.77 -25.46
C LEU A 144 -45.14 -27.53 -24.56
N ASP A 145 -45.23 -28.86 -24.53
CA ASP A 145 -44.31 -29.70 -23.73
C ASP A 145 -42.87 -29.60 -24.26
N LYS A 146 -42.69 -29.56 -25.58
CA LYS A 146 -41.37 -29.37 -26.20
C LYS A 146 -40.80 -27.98 -25.93
N VAL A 147 -41.63 -26.93 -26.02
CA VAL A 147 -41.24 -25.55 -25.71
C VAL A 147 -40.84 -25.43 -24.23
N LYS A 148 -41.61 -26.03 -23.32
CA LYS A 148 -41.30 -26.03 -21.88
C LYS A 148 -39.98 -26.75 -21.58
N ALA A 149 -39.75 -27.90 -22.21
CA ALA A 149 -38.50 -28.65 -22.06
C ALA A 149 -37.29 -27.82 -22.53
N HIS A 150 -37.33 -27.26 -23.74
CA HIS A 150 -36.25 -26.42 -24.24
C HIS A 150 -36.07 -25.11 -23.47
N SER A 151 -37.16 -24.49 -23.01
CA SER A 151 -37.07 -23.28 -22.17
C SER A 151 -36.40 -23.58 -20.83
N THR A 152 -36.69 -24.73 -20.23
CA THR A 152 -36.08 -25.15 -18.96
C THR A 152 -34.58 -25.43 -19.15
N GLU A 153 -34.22 -26.09 -20.26
CA GLU A 153 -32.83 -26.35 -20.63
C GLU A 153 -32.05 -25.05 -20.89
N ALA A 154 -32.64 -24.11 -21.64
CA ALA A 154 -32.03 -22.80 -21.89
C ALA A 154 -31.84 -21.99 -20.59
N TRP A 155 -32.82 -22.05 -19.68
CA TRP A 155 -32.72 -21.39 -18.38
C TRP A 155 -31.59 -21.96 -17.52
N GLU A 156 -31.41 -23.28 -17.55
CA GLU A 156 -30.32 -23.94 -16.83
C GLU A 156 -28.95 -23.54 -17.42
N GLN A 157 -28.84 -23.43 -18.74
CA GLN A 157 -27.63 -22.92 -19.39
C GLN A 157 -27.33 -21.47 -19.00
N VAL A 158 -28.33 -20.59 -18.93
CA VAL A 158 -28.15 -19.21 -18.48
C VAL A 158 -27.65 -19.16 -17.05
N LYS A 159 -28.23 -19.94 -16.14
CA LYS A 159 -27.75 -20.05 -14.74
C LYS A 159 -26.31 -20.51 -14.66
N GLN A 160 -25.96 -21.56 -15.40
CA GLN A 160 -24.60 -22.10 -15.41
C GLN A 160 -23.60 -21.07 -15.93
N ASN A 161 -23.93 -20.36 -17.02
CA ASN A 161 -23.07 -19.30 -17.56
C ASN A 161 -22.93 -18.12 -16.60
N ALA A 162 -24.02 -17.71 -15.94
CA ALA A 162 -23.98 -16.66 -14.92
C ALA A 162 -23.11 -17.05 -13.71
N LEU A 163 -23.19 -18.31 -13.26
CA LEU A 163 -22.34 -18.83 -12.19
C LEU A 163 -20.87 -18.85 -12.59
N ILE A 164 -20.54 -19.22 -13.83
CA ILE A 164 -19.17 -19.19 -14.35
C ILE A 164 -18.64 -17.75 -14.38
N LEU A 165 -19.42 -16.80 -14.89
CA LEU A 165 -19.05 -15.38 -14.89
C LEU A 165 -18.81 -14.84 -13.48
N TRP A 166 -19.68 -15.22 -12.54
CA TRP A 166 -19.54 -14.87 -11.13
C TRP A 166 -18.26 -15.45 -10.50
N GLN A 167 -17.95 -16.72 -10.77
CA GLN A 167 -16.72 -17.37 -10.30
C GLN A 167 -15.48 -16.71 -10.89
N PHE A 168 -15.48 -16.35 -12.18
CA PHE A 168 -14.38 -15.61 -12.78
C PHE A 168 -14.20 -14.25 -12.11
N PHE A 169 -15.28 -13.50 -11.91
CA PHE A 169 -15.23 -12.21 -11.23
C PHE A 169 -14.63 -12.33 -9.83
N LEU A 170 -15.09 -13.30 -9.03
CA LEU A 170 -14.55 -13.56 -7.70
C LEU A 170 -13.07 -13.97 -7.72
N HIS A 171 -12.68 -14.85 -8.64
CA HIS A 171 -11.30 -15.34 -8.77
C HIS A 171 -10.32 -14.21 -9.11
N TYR A 172 -10.65 -13.38 -10.10
CA TYR A 172 -9.80 -12.25 -10.49
C TYR A 172 -9.78 -11.16 -9.42
N SER A 173 -10.92 -10.90 -8.77
CA SER A 173 -10.98 -9.96 -7.65
C SER A 173 -10.10 -10.42 -6.48
N TYR A 174 -10.18 -11.71 -6.12
CA TYR A 174 -9.33 -12.31 -5.09
C TYR A 174 -7.84 -12.23 -5.45
N LYS A 175 -7.47 -12.59 -6.69
CA LYS A 175 -6.09 -12.46 -7.17
C LYS A 175 -5.60 -11.02 -7.16
N GLY A 176 -6.44 -10.05 -7.51
CA GLY A 176 -6.12 -8.63 -7.42
C GLY A 176 -5.84 -8.21 -5.98
N LEU A 177 -6.70 -8.62 -5.05
CA LEU A 177 -6.53 -8.38 -3.61
C LEU A 177 -5.26 -9.02 -3.06
N GLU A 178 -4.98 -10.27 -3.42
CA GLU A 178 -3.74 -10.96 -3.04
C GLU A 178 -2.50 -10.28 -3.63
N TRP A 179 -2.54 -9.84 -4.89
CA TRP A 179 -1.45 -9.08 -5.51
C TRP A 179 -1.20 -7.76 -4.77
N VAL A 180 -2.25 -7.03 -4.39
CA VAL A 180 -2.14 -5.79 -3.61
C VAL A 180 -1.53 -6.10 -2.24
N LYS A 181 -2.01 -7.11 -1.52
CA LYS A 181 -1.43 -7.55 -0.24
C LYS A 181 0.05 -7.89 -0.37
N ALA A 182 0.39 -8.71 -1.35
CA ALA A 182 1.73 -9.22 -1.55
C ALA A 182 2.72 -8.16 -2.03
N ASN A 183 2.30 -7.18 -2.85
CA ASN A 183 3.22 -6.18 -3.41
C ASN A 183 3.20 -4.84 -2.67
N VAL A 184 2.03 -4.34 -2.26
CA VAL A 184 1.86 -3.02 -1.64
C VAL A 184 2.14 -3.05 -0.15
N PHE A 185 1.77 -4.11 0.56
CA PHE A 185 1.94 -4.16 2.00
C PHE A 185 3.18 -4.93 2.44
N VAL A 186 3.58 -5.96 1.69
CA VAL A 186 4.71 -6.85 2.08
C VAL A 186 5.86 -6.83 1.07
N GLY A 187 5.56 -6.60 -0.21
CA GLY A 187 6.49 -6.74 -1.33
C GLY A 187 7.26 -5.47 -1.65
N SER A 188 7.61 -5.27 -2.92
CA SER A 188 8.50 -4.20 -3.37
C SER A 188 8.01 -2.79 -3.04
N LEU A 189 6.70 -2.60 -2.86
CA LEU A 189 6.09 -1.33 -2.49
C LEU A 189 5.72 -1.26 -1.00
N SER A 190 6.17 -2.23 -0.18
CA SER A 190 5.96 -2.18 1.26
C SER A 190 6.61 -0.95 1.88
N PRO A 191 6.09 -0.45 3.01
CA PRO A 191 6.70 0.67 3.72
C PRO A 191 8.18 0.44 4.03
N GLU A 192 8.57 -0.79 4.39
CA GLU A 192 9.94 -1.15 4.71
C GLU A 192 10.83 -1.18 3.46
N ASN A 193 10.34 -1.68 2.32
CA ASN A 193 11.10 -1.70 1.08
C ASN A 193 11.19 -0.31 0.45
N LEU A 194 10.12 0.49 0.51
CA LEU A 194 10.15 1.91 0.14
C LEU A 194 11.14 2.70 1.02
N GLN A 195 11.15 2.43 2.33
CA GLN A 195 12.13 3.01 3.24
C GLN A 195 13.55 2.55 2.90
N LYS A 196 13.74 1.25 2.61
CA LYS A 196 15.03 0.70 2.19
C LYS A 196 15.53 1.37 0.91
N TYR A 197 14.71 1.44 -0.14
CA TYR A 197 15.06 2.10 -1.40
C TYR A 197 15.36 3.58 -1.20
N SER A 198 14.60 4.26 -0.34
CA SER A 198 14.88 5.66 0.01
C SER A 198 16.23 5.79 0.72
N MET A 199 16.55 4.88 1.65
CA MET A 199 17.83 4.87 2.37
C MET A 199 19.00 4.52 1.44
N GLU A 200 18.80 3.58 0.52
CA GLU A 200 19.79 3.18 -0.47
C GLU A 200 20.10 4.34 -1.43
N ALA A 201 19.06 5.05 -1.91
CA ALA A 201 19.22 6.26 -2.70
C ALA A 201 19.97 7.38 -1.93
N LEU A 202 19.68 7.58 -0.64
CA LEU A 202 20.40 8.52 0.21
C LEU A 202 21.87 8.14 0.38
N ASN A 203 22.15 6.87 0.63
CA ASN A 203 23.51 6.36 0.84
C ASN A 203 24.33 6.47 -0.46
N THR A 204 23.74 6.14 -1.61
CA THR A 204 24.35 6.35 -2.93
C THR A 204 24.66 7.82 -3.15
N THR A 205 23.71 8.72 -2.87
CA THR A 205 23.93 10.18 -2.98
C THR A 205 25.10 10.64 -2.12
N GLN A 206 25.20 10.13 -0.89
CA GLN A 206 26.28 10.45 0.03
C GLN A 206 27.64 9.96 -0.48
N VAL A 207 27.72 8.74 -1.02
CA VAL A 207 28.95 8.19 -1.64
C VAL A 207 29.41 9.06 -2.81
N TYR A 208 28.49 9.43 -3.71
CA TYR A 208 28.83 10.31 -4.83
C TYR A 208 29.27 11.70 -4.37
N ALA A 209 28.65 12.26 -3.33
CA ALA A 209 29.05 13.54 -2.77
C ALA A 209 30.48 13.50 -2.19
N VAL A 210 30.81 12.45 -1.43
CA VAL A 210 32.16 12.24 -0.87
C VAL A 210 33.18 12.05 -1.99
N TRP A 211 32.89 11.19 -2.97
CA TRP A 211 33.77 10.97 -4.12
C TRP A 211 34.06 12.27 -4.89
N THR A 212 33.02 13.07 -5.11
CA THR A 212 33.15 14.36 -5.80
C THR A 212 34.02 15.33 -5.01
N TYR A 213 33.84 15.40 -3.69
CA TYR A 213 34.67 16.21 -2.82
C TYR A 213 36.15 15.79 -2.87
N ASP A 214 36.41 14.49 -2.77
CA ASP A 214 37.77 13.93 -2.79
C ASP A 214 38.47 14.20 -4.13
N TRP A 215 37.73 14.06 -5.24
CA TRP A 215 38.21 14.38 -6.58
C TRP A 215 38.60 15.85 -6.73
N VAL A 216 37.76 16.78 -6.23
CA VAL A 216 38.07 18.22 -6.25
C VAL A 216 39.33 18.52 -5.43
N CYS A 217 39.44 17.97 -4.21
CA CYS A 217 40.61 18.15 -3.36
C CYS A 217 41.90 17.63 -4.03
N GLN A 218 41.86 16.45 -4.65
CA GLN A 218 43.00 15.92 -5.41
C GLN A 218 43.42 16.83 -6.55
N LYS A 219 42.46 17.37 -7.32
CA LYS A 219 42.74 18.31 -8.42
C LYS A 219 43.39 19.60 -7.94
N VAL A 220 42.91 20.16 -6.82
CA VAL A 220 43.49 21.36 -6.22
C VAL A 220 44.92 21.10 -5.74
N GLN A 221 45.17 19.97 -5.07
CA GLN A 221 46.50 19.60 -4.60
C GLN A 221 47.49 19.28 -5.73
N THR A 222 47.04 18.76 -6.87
CA THR A 222 47.91 18.56 -8.03
C THR A 222 48.26 19.87 -8.70
N LEU A 223 47.30 20.78 -8.85
CA LEU A 223 47.57 22.11 -9.42
C LEU A 223 48.49 22.95 -8.52
N SER A 224 48.37 22.86 -7.19
CA SER A 224 49.23 23.57 -6.26
C SER A 224 50.68 23.06 -6.21
N LYS A 225 50.96 21.86 -6.75
CA LYS A 225 52.31 21.26 -6.81
C LYS A 225 53.02 21.53 -8.14
N ILE A 226 52.33 22.12 -9.11
CA ILE A 226 52.84 22.41 -10.47
C ILE A 226 53.23 23.90 -10.63
N GLN A 227 53.05 24.72 -9.58
CA GLN A 227 53.61 26.06 -9.42
C GLN A 227 54.81 26.05 -8.49
#